data_AF-A0AA40VI02-F1
#
_entry.id   AF-A0AA40VI02-F1
#
_cell.length_a   1.000
_cell.length_b   1.000
_cell.length_c   1.000
_cell.angle_alpha   90.00
_cell.angle_beta   90.00
_cell.angle_gamma   90.00
#
_symmetry.space_group_name_H-M   'P 1'
#
loop_
_entity.id
_entity.type
_entity.pdbx_description
1 polymer ?
#
loop_
_entity_poly.entity_id
_entity_poly.type
_entity_poly.pdbx_seq_one_letter_code
_entity_poly.pdbx_strand_id
1 'polypeptide(L)' 'MEFAMWWNFIGRSHDDIVQAREDWMNGTRFGEVHGYDGAPLPAPELPNVPLKPRRRPR' A
#
# COMPACT_ATOMS: atom_id res chain seq x y z
N MET A 1 -10.23 16.85 1.93
CA MET A 1 -9.45 15.76 2.56
C MET A 1 -8.46 15.27 1.55
N GLU A 2 -7.20 15.18 1.95
CA GLU A 2 -6.10 14.69 1.11
C GLU A 2 -5.68 13.30 1.60
N PHE A 3 -5.16 12.48 0.69
CA PHE A 3 -4.73 11.12 0.98
C PHE A 3 -3.48 10.79 0.16
N ALA A 4 -2.58 9.99 0.71
CA ALA A 4 -1.48 9.40 -0.04
C ALA A 4 -2.00 8.17 -0.80
N MET A 5 -1.51 7.96 -2.01
CA MET A 5 -1.82 6.77 -2.80
C MET A 5 -0.58 6.33 -3.55
N TRP A 6 -0.27 5.05 -3.46
CA TRP A 6 0.82 4.43 -4.20
C TRP A 6 0.50 2.93 -4.33
N TRP A 7 0.68 2.40 -5.54
CA TRP A 7 0.24 1.04 -5.89
C TRP A 7 -1.22 0.81 -5.47
N ASN A 8 -1.51 -0.30 -4.77
CA ASN A 8 -2.84 -0.65 -4.27
C ASN A 8 -3.14 -0.11 -2.85
N PHE A 9 -2.32 0.80 -2.33
CA PHE A 9 -2.49 1.35 -0.97
C PHE A 9 -3.03 2.78 -0.99
N ILE A 10 -3.92 3.08 -0.04
CA ILE A 10 -4.46 4.41 0.23
C ILE A 10 -4.36 4.67 1.73
N GLY A 11 -3.74 5.79 2.10
CA GLY A 11 -3.53 6.20 3.48
C GLY A 11 -3.74 7.70 3.68
N ARG A 12 -3.75 8.16 4.92
CA ARG A 12 -3.82 9.58 5.26
C ARG A 12 -2.44 10.25 5.22
N SER A 13 -1.36 9.46 5.34
CA SER A 13 0.03 9.91 5.31
C SER A 13 0.94 9.01 4.46
N HIS A 14 2.20 9.40 4.28
CA HIS A 14 3.23 8.54 3.70
C HIS A 14 3.54 7.34 4.60
N ASP A 15 3.61 7.54 5.91
CA ASP A 15 3.85 6.47 6.88
C ASP A 15 2.77 5.38 6.84
N ASP A 16 1.51 5.75 6.60
CA ASP A 16 0.42 4.77 6.41
C ASP A 16 0.69 3.85 5.20
N ILE A 17 1.34 4.36 4.15
CA ILE A 17 1.70 3.60 2.96
C ILE A 17 2.92 2.72 3.24
N VAL A 18 3.92 3.22 3.99
CA VAL A 18 5.08 2.45 4.43
C VAL A 18 4.63 1.24 5.25
N GLN A 19 3.79 1.47 6.26
CA GLN A 19 3.26 0.39 7.09
C GLN A 19 2.44 -0.61 6.28
N ALA A 20 1.55 -0.14 5.39
CA ALA A 20 0.75 -1.03 4.55
C ALA A 20 1.62 -1.90 3.63
N ARG A 21 2.74 -1.37 3.12
CA ARG A 21 3.72 -2.13 2.34
C ARG A 21 4.40 -3.20 3.19
N GLU A 22 4.88 -2.84 4.39
CA GLU A 22 5.53 -3.80 5.30
C GLU A 22 4.57 -4.92 5.71
N ASP A 23 3.33 -4.57 6.05
CA ASP A 23 2.29 -5.54 6.41
C ASP A 23 1.99 -6.51 5.26
N TRP A 24 2.01 -6.02 4.02
CA TRP A 24 1.81 -6.84 2.81
C TRP A 24 2.98 -7.78 2.57
N MET A 25 4.21 -7.28 2.68
CA MET A 25 5.42 -8.08 2.49
C MET A 25 5.59 -9.14 3.60
N ASN A 26 5.14 -8.85 4.82
CA ASN A 26 5.22 -9.76 5.96
C ASN A 26 3.99 -10.67 6.10
N GLY A 27 2.91 -10.44 5.34
CA GLY A 27 1.68 -11.22 5.42
C GLY A 27 0.93 -11.10 6.76
N THR A 28 1.10 -9.99 7.49
CA THR A 28 0.60 -9.86 8.88
C THR A 28 -0.81 -9.28 9.00
N ARG A 29 -1.27 -8.52 7.99
CA ARG A 29 -2.54 -7.77 8.04
C ARG A 29 -3.56 -8.18 6.99
N PHE A 30 -3.10 -8.63 5.83
CA PHE A 30 -3.96 -8.97 4.71
C PHE A 30 -4.31 -10.46 4.77
N GLY A 31 -5.55 -10.80 4.42
CA GLY A 31 -6.00 -12.18 4.41
C GLY A 31 -5.32 -13.01 3.31
N GLU A 32 -5.37 -14.31 3.46
CA GLU A 32 -4.88 -15.26 2.47
C GLU A 32 -5.96 -15.53 1.40
N VAL A 33 -5.53 -15.66 0.14
CA VAL A 33 -6.41 -16.00 -0.98
C VAL A 33 -6.28 -17.49 -1.26
N HIS A 34 -7.32 -18.26 -0.96
CA HIS A 34 -7.37 -19.69 -1.26
C HIS A 34 -7.84 -19.96 -2.69
N GLY A 35 -7.33 -21.04 -3.29
CA GLY A 35 -7.72 -21.47 -4.63
C GLY A 35 -6.96 -20.82 -5.79
N TYR A 36 -5.96 -19.99 -5.49
CA TYR A 36 -5.01 -19.45 -6.46
C TYR A 36 -3.63 -20.08 -6.24
N ASP A 37 -3.09 -20.73 -7.28
CA ASP A 37 -1.80 -21.44 -7.23
C ASP A 37 -0.62 -20.52 -7.59
N GLY A 38 -0.50 -19.41 -6.86
CA GLY A 38 0.55 -18.41 -7.09
C GLY A 38 0.86 -17.62 -5.83
N ALA A 39 2.12 -17.20 -5.71
CA ALA A 39 2.55 -16.36 -4.60
C ALA A 39 1.90 -14.97 -4.65
N PRO A 40 1.68 -14.31 -3.51
CA PRO A 40 1.29 -12.91 -3.47
C PRO A 40 2.29 -12.04 -4.25
N LEU A 41 1.78 -11.12 -5.06
CA LEU A 41 2.63 -10.20 -5.81
C LEU A 41 3.41 -9.30 -4.85
N PRO A 42 4.75 -9.23 -4.91
CA PRO A 42 5.52 -8.38 -4.02
C PRO A 42 5.20 -6.90 -4.29
N ALA A 43 5.04 -6.12 -3.22
CA ALA A 43 4.89 -4.67 -3.37
C ALA A 43 6.22 -4.08 -3.86
N PRO A 44 6.22 -3.16 -4.85
CA PRO A 44 7.45 -2.53 -5.35
C PRO A 44 8.19 -1.76 -4.24
N GLU A 45 9.43 -1.35 -4.47
CA GLU A 45 10.11 -0.45 -3.53
C GLU A 45 9.43 0.93 -3.50
N LEU A 46 9.34 1.52 -2.31
CA LEU A 46 8.84 2.88 -2.20
C LEU A 46 9.85 3.85 -2.81
N PRO A 47 9.38 4.90 -3.51
CA PRO A 47 10.27 5.94 -3.98
C PRO A 47 10.91 6.65 -2.78
N ASN A 48 12.18 7.04 -2.89
CA ASN A 48 12.92 7.78 -1.85
C ASN A 48 12.42 9.23 -1.65
N VAL A 49 11.30 9.60 -2.27
CA VAL A 49 10.68 10.93 -2.16
C VAL A 49 9.29 10.80 -1.54
N PRO A 50 8.86 11.77 -0.70
CA PRO A 50 7.52 11.76 -0.14
C PRO A 50 6.45 11.66 -1.22
N LEU A 51 5.45 10.79 -0.99
CA LEU A 51 4.32 10.64 -1.89
C LEU A 51 3.48 11.93 -1.89
N LYS A 52 3.17 12.43 -3.08
CA LYS A 52 2.34 13.63 -3.23
C LYS A 52 0.90 13.31 -2.80
N PRO A 53 0.34 14.02 -1.80
CA PRO A 53 -1.05 13.83 -1.41
C PRO A 53 -2.00 14.14 -2.58
N ARG A 54 -2.98 13.29 -2.79
CA ARG A 54 -4.07 13.49 -3.75
C ARG A 54 -5.27 14.09 -3.02
N ARG A 55 -5.87 15.11 -3.63
CA ARG A 55 -7.11 15.73 -3.14
C ARG A 55 -8.31 14.99 -3.73
N ARG A 56 -9.31 14.68 -2.90
CA ARG A 56 -10.58 14.12 -3.39
C ARG A 56 -11.32 15.18 -4.24
N PRO A 57 -11.77 14.86 -5.47
CA PRO A 57 -12.64 15.76 -6.24
C PRO A 57 -13.94 15.99 -5.46
N ARG A 58 -14.48 17.21 -5.61
CA ARG A 58 -15.65 17.67 -4.86
C ARG A 58 -16.93 17.03 -5.38
#